data_AF-A0A922ZRK1-F1
#
_entry.id   AF-A0A922ZRK1-F1
#
_cell.length_a   1.000
_cell.length_b   1.000
_cell.length_c   1.000
_cell.angle_alpha   90.00
_cell.angle_beta   90.00
_cell.angle_gamma   90.00
#
_symmetry.space_group_name_H-M   'P 1'
#
loop_
_entity.id
_entity.type
_entity.pdbx_description
1 polymer ?
#
loop_
_entity_poly.entity_id
_entity_poly.type
_entity_poly.pdbx_seq_one_letter_code
_entity_poly.pdbx_strand_id
1 'polypeptide(L)'
;MALPADAPASTPWFRNLQVSGFTVTVFLLIVGALIVLAPSLRILVEQQQEIAALEQRVAEQQAVVDELQTDIDRWQDPAYIEAQARDRLLYVYPGDITYLVVDDGMTIDETDTTVSTEIQTTRIDWTRALLSSIVTAGLTDLPADQLVSPEFGGAE
;
A
#
# COMPACT_ATOMS: atom_id res chain seq x y z
N MET A 1 75.33 34.24 25.01
CA MET A 1 74.50 34.84 26.08
C MET A 1 73.06 34.43 25.77
N ALA A 2 72.51 33.51 26.57
CA ALA A 2 71.33 32.72 26.23
C ALA A 2 70.03 33.46 26.58
N LEU A 3 69.01 33.33 25.72
CA LEU A 3 67.63 33.77 25.97
C LEU A 3 66.95 32.81 26.96
N PRO A 4 66.25 33.30 27.99
CA PRO A 4 65.32 32.48 28.75
C PRO A 4 64.03 32.29 27.93
N ALA A 5 63.79 31.07 27.46
CA ALA A 5 62.52 30.65 26.89
C ALA A 5 61.64 30.11 28.02
N ASP A 6 60.85 30.98 28.65
CA ASP A 6 59.78 30.54 29.54
C ASP A 6 58.49 30.42 28.71
N ALA A 7 58.31 29.26 28.10
CA ALA A 7 56.99 28.86 27.61
C ALA A 7 56.08 28.65 28.84
N PRO A 8 54.91 29.30 28.93
CA PRO A 8 54.01 29.03 30.05
C PRO A 8 53.54 27.57 29.91
N ALA A 9 53.95 26.73 30.87
CA ALA A 9 53.39 25.41 31.03
C ALA A 9 51.88 25.55 31.16
N SER A 10 51.13 25.00 30.19
CA SER A 10 49.67 24.95 30.24
C SER A 10 49.28 24.08 31.44
N THR A 11 48.99 24.73 32.57
CA THR A 11 48.53 24.02 33.77
C THR A 11 47.20 23.35 33.43
N PRO A 12 47.09 22.01 33.54
CA PRO A 12 45.84 21.34 33.25
C PRO A 12 44.81 21.72 34.33
N TRP A 13 43.80 22.47 33.92
CA TRP A 13 42.70 23.01 34.73
C TRP A 13 41.84 21.94 35.44
N PHE A 14 42.09 20.67 35.14
CA PHE A 14 41.34 19.54 35.67
C PHE A 14 41.80 19.08 37.07
N ARG A 15 42.96 19.53 37.57
CA ARG A 15 43.55 18.99 38.82
C ARG A 15 42.79 19.39 40.10
N ASN A 16 41.85 20.32 40.02
CA ASN A 16 41.06 20.81 41.14
C ASN A 16 39.54 20.55 41.00
N LEU A 17 39.13 19.58 40.17
CA LEU A 17 37.81 18.95 40.37
C LEU A 17 37.86 18.12 41.66
N GLN A 18 37.97 18.80 42.81
CA GLN A 18 37.35 18.30 44.02
C GLN A 18 35.89 18.07 43.65
N VAL A 19 35.34 16.91 44.00
CA VAL A 19 33.93 16.55 43.74
C VAL A 19 33.05 17.55 44.48
N SER A 20 32.88 18.71 43.85
CA SER A 20 32.07 19.82 44.30
C SER A 20 30.63 19.47 43.95
N GLY A 21 29.68 19.82 44.82
CA GLY A 21 28.26 19.64 44.54
C GLY A 21 27.85 20.21 43.18
N PHE A 22 28.56 21.23 42.68
CA PHE A 22 28.38 21.76 41.33
C PHE A 22 28.63 20.72 40.22
N THR A 23 29.73 19.97 40.29
CA THR A 23 30.05 18.92 39.30
C THR A 23 29.00 17.81 39.31
N VAL A 24 28.51 17.44 40.50
CA VAL A 24 27.43 16.46 40.66
C VAL A 24 26.13 16.98 40.03
N THR A 25 25.78 18.25 40.26
CA THR A 25 24.59 18.88 39.66
C THR A 25 24.68 18.95 38.13
N VAL A 26 25.83 19.38 37.58
CA VAL A 26 26.03 19.43 36.13
C VAL A 26 25.95 18.03 35.51
N PHE A 27 26.55 17.03 36.14
CA PHE A 27 26.46 15.65 35.69
C PHE A 27 25.02 15.15 35.68
N LEU A 28 24.25 15.42 36.74
CA LEU A 28 22.85 15.02 36.84
C LEU A 28 21.99 15.70 35.77
N LEU A 29 22.24 16.98 35.46
CA LEU A 29 21.58 17.69 34.37
C LEU A 29 21.89 17.08 33.00
N ILE A 30 23.14 16.72 32.73
CA ILE A 30 23.54 16.07 31.47
C ILE A 30 22.86 14.71 31.34
N VAL A 31 22.88 13.89 32.41
CA VAL A 31 22.20 12.58 32.42
C VAL A 31 20.69 12.74 32.22
N GLY A 32 20.07 13.70 32.90
CA GLY A 32 18.65 14.01 32.73
C GLY A 32 18.31 14.45 31.30
N ALA A 33 19.13 15.31 30.70
CA ALA A 33 18.96 15.73 29.31
C ALA A 33 19.06 14.55 28.33
N LEU A 34 20.03 13.65 28.53
CA LEU A 34 20.18 12.46 27.69
C LEU A 34 19.01 11.48 27.81
N ILE A 35 18.45 11.29 29.01
CA ILE A 35 17.27 10.44 29.21
C ILE A 35 16.06 10.99 28.44
N VAL A 36 15.88 12.32 28.44
CA VAL A 36 14.79 12.98 27.70
C VAL A 36 15.02 12.95 26.19
N LEU A 37 16.26 13.09 25.72
CA LEU A 37 16.60 13.12 24.30
C LEU A 37 16.70 11.74 23.64
N ALA A 38 17.06 10.70 24.41
CA ALA A 38 17.18 9.32 23.93
C ALA A 38 15.93 8.80 23.17
N PRO A 39 14.69 8.98 23.65
CA PRO A 39 13.51 8.56 22.89
C PRO A 39 13.36 9.32 21.57
N SER A 40 13.69 10.61 21.51
CA SER A 40 13.60 11.42 20.29
C SER A 40 14.51 10.90 19.18
N LEU A 41 15.73 10.46 19.51
CA LEU A 41 16.66 9.90 18.53
C LEU A 41 16.21 8.53 18.00
N ARG A 42 15.53 7.73 18.82
CA ARG A 42 14.96 6.43 18.38
C ARG A 42 13.82 6.62 17.39
N ILE A 43 12.94 7.57 17.69
CA ILE A 43 11.79 7.93 16.85
C ILE A 43 12.23 8.35 15.44
N LEU A 44 13.33 9.10 15.31
CA LEU A 44 13.82 9.55 13.99
C LEU A 44 14.33 8.40 13.09
N VAL A 45 14.75 7.27 13.66
CA VAL A 45 15.20 6.11 12.87
C VAL A 45 14.01 5.24 12.47
N GLU A 46 13.06 5.02 13.37
CA GLU A 46 11.82 4.27 13.09
C GLU A 46 10.94 4.99 12.07
N GLN A 47 10.78 6.31 12.21
CA GLN A 47 9.99 7.13 11.27
C GLN A 47 10.50 7.08 9.83
N GLN A 48 11.83 7.03 9.63
CA GLN A 48 12.40 6.96 8.27
C GLN A 48 12.11 5.61 7.59
N GLN A 49 12.06 4.52 8.36
CA GLN A 49 11.70 3.20 7.82
C GLN A 49 10.21 3.15 7.45
N GLU A 50 9.36 3.75 8.29
CA GLU A 50 7.92 3.84 8.03
C GLU A 50 7.60 4.69 6.80
N ILE A 51 8.27 5.85 6.65
CA ILE A 51 8.13 6.69 5.46
C ILE A 51 8.57 5.94 4.20
N ALA A 52 9.71 5.27 4.21
CA ALA A 52 10.19 4.51 3.06
C ALA A 52 9.21 3.38 2.67
N ALA A 53 8.63 2.70 3.66
CA ALA A 53 7.62 1.67 3.42
C ALA A 53 6.31 2.25 2.87
N LEU A 54 5.85 3.40 3.40
CA LEU A 54 4.67 4.10 2.91
C LEU A 54 4.85 4.61 1.48
N GLU A 55 6.01 5.20 1.16
CA GLU A 55 6.34 5.66 -0.19
C GLU A 55 6.36 4.50 -1.19
N GLN A 56 6.92 3.34 -0.81
CA GLN A 56 6.89 2.14 -1.64
C GLN A 56 5.44 1.69 -1.91
N ARG A 57 4.57 1.65 -0.89
CA ARG A 57 3.16 1.28 -1.06
C ARG A 57 2.40 2.24 -1.97
N VAL A 58 2.65 3.54 -1.86
CA VAL A 58 2.05 4.55 -2.75
C VAL A 58 2.53 4.33 -4.20
N ALA A 59 3.81 4.04 -4.41
CA ALA A 59 4.35 3.77 -5.74
C ALA A 59 3.73 2.51 -6.37
N GLU A 60 3.58 1.43 -5.59
CA GLU A 60 2.92 0.20 -6.03
C GLU A 60 1.44 0.44 -6.38
N GLN A 61 0.71 1.16 -5.54
CA GLN A 61 -0.69 1.51 -5.78
C GLN A 61 -0.87 2.40 -7.01
N GLN A 62 0.01 3.37 -7.21
CA GLN A 62 -0.03 4.24 -8.39
C GLN A 62 0.19 3.42 -9.67
N ALA A 63 1.12 2.47 -9.68
CA ALA A 63 1.34 1.59 -10.83
C ALA A 63 0.10 0.77 -11.20
N VAL A 64 -0.63 0.27 -10.19
CA VAL A 64 -1.90 -0.45 -10.39
C VAL A 64 -2.96 0.48 -10.99
N VAL A 65 -3.09 1.71 -10.47
CA VAL A 65 -4.04 2.70 -11.02
C VAL A 65 -3.72 3.02 -12.48
N ASP A 66 -2.45 3.20 -12.83
CA ASP A 66 -2.02 3.49 -14.20
C ASP A 66 -2.31 2.31 -15.15
N GLU A 67 -2.12 1.07 -14.70
CA GLU A 67 -2.49 -0.14 -15.46
C GLU A 67 -4.01 -0.20 -15.67
N LEU A 68 -4.80 -0.01 -14.62
CA LEU A 68 -6.26 -0.01 -14.71
C LEU A 68 -6.78 1.09 -15.63
N GLN A 69 -6.18 2.28 -15.60
CA GLN A 69 -6.56 3.37 -16.50
C GLN A 69 -6.27 3.01 -17.96
N THR A 70 -5.13 2.36 -18.22
CA THR A 70 -4.76 1.87 -19.55
C THR A 70 -5.76 0.83 -20.06
N ASP A 71 -6.20 -0.07 -19.19
CA ASP A 71 -7.24 -1.03 -19.52
C ASP A 71 -8.55 -0.29 -19.84
N ILE A 72 -9.02 0.60 -18.97
CA ILE A 72 -10.24 1.38 -19.20
C ILE A 72 -10.20 2.08 -20.58
N ASP A 73 -9.07 2.69 -20.95
CA ASP A 73 -8.88 3.31 -22.25
C ASP A 73 -9.00 2.31 -23.41
N ARG A 74 -8.51 1.08 -23.23
CA ARG A 74 -8.69 -0.01 -24.20
C ARG A 74 -10.14 -0.47 -24.30
N TRP A 75 -10.84 -0.59 -23.17
CA TRP A 75 -12.25 -0.98 -23.11
C TRP A 75 -13.20 0.11 -23.64
N GLN A 76 -12.75 1.36 -23.80
CA GLN A 76 -13.54 2.43 -24.41
C GLN A 76 -13.65 2.31 -25.94
N ASP A 77 -12.80 1.51 -26.60
CA ASP A 77 -12.87 1.28 -28.04
C ASP A 77 -13.98 0.25 -28.38
N PRO A 78 -15.04 0.64 -29.13
CA PRO A 78 -16.10 -0.28 -29.53
C PRO A 78 -15.60 -1.52 -30.30
N ALA A 79 -14.55 -1.37 -31.11
CA ALA A 79 -14.00 -2.48 -31.87
C ALA A 79 -13.32 -3.52 -30.96
N TYR A 80 -12.70 -3.08 -29.86
CA TYR A 80 -12.11 -3.95 -28.85
C TYR A 80 -13.18 -4.74 -28.11
N ILE A 81 -14.27 -4.08 -27.69
CA ILE A 81 -15.42 -4.75 -27.05
C ILE A 81 -16.02 -5.80 -28.01
N GLU A 82 -16.22 -5.45 -29.27
CA GLU A 82 -16.80 -6.35 -30.26
C GLU A 82 -15.94 -7.59 -30.50
N ALA A 83 -14.63 -7.41 -30.66
CA ALA A 83 -13.68 -8.51 -30.81
C ALA A 83 -13.69 -9.43 -29.57
N GLN A 84 -13.67 -8.84 -28.37
CA GLN A 84 -13.66 -9.59 -27.11
C GLN A 84 -14.97 -10.35 -26.87
N ALA A 85 -16.11 -9.74 -27.24
CA ALA A 85 -17.43 -10.38 -27.16
C ALA A 85 -17.58 -11.52 -28.18
N ARG A 86 -17.06 -11.36 -29.40
CA ARG A 86 -17.03 -12.43 -30.41
C ARG A 86 -16.16 -13.60 -29.97
N ASP A 87 -14.96 -13.34 -29.47
CA ASP A 87 -14.00 -14.37 -29.04
C ASP A 87 -14.50 -15.15 -27.81
N ARG A 88 -15.00 -14.44 -26.78
CA ARG A 88 -15.39 -15.09 -25.51
C ARG A 88 -16.85 -15.49 -25.39
N LEU A 89 -17.75 -14.73 -26.00
CA LEU A 89 -19.20 -14.91 -25.86
C LEU A 89 -19.85 -15.41 -27.14
N LEU A 90 -19.07 -15.63 -28.21
CA LEU A 90 -19.56 -16.04 -29.54
C LEU A 90 -20.68 -15.12 -30.05
N TYR A 91 -20.64 -13.83 -29.65
CA TYR A 91 -21.68 -12.87 -29.96
C TYR A 91 -21.65 -12.51 -31.45
N VAL A 92 -22.82 -12.42 -32.09
CA VAL A 92 -22.93 -12.04 -33.50
C VAL A 92 -24.03 -11.01 -33.71
N TYR A 93 -23.93 -10.23 -34.79
CA TYR A 93 -24.99 -9.30 -35.16
C TYR A 93 -26.24 -10.07 -35.62
N PRO A 94 -27.44 -9.53 -35.35
CA PRO A 94 -28.67 -10.15 -35.81
C PRO A 94 -28.70 -10.22 -37.35
N GLY A 95 -28.70 -11.45 -37.89
CA GLY A 95 -28.67 -11.72 -39.33
C GLY A 95 -27.38 -12.39 -39.85
N ASP A 96 -26.33 -12.46 -39.03
CA ASP A 96 -25.08 -13.17 -39.37
C ASP A 96 -25.20 -14.67 -39.07
N ILE A 97 -24.59 -15.52 -39.91
CA ILE A 97 -24.61 -16.99 -39.78
C ILE A 97 -23.28 -17.47 -39.20
N THR A 98 -23.29 -18.00 -37.96
CA THR A 98 -22.10 -18.58 -37.31
C THR A 98 -21.91 -20.04 -37.71
N TYR A 99 -20.71 -20.41 -38.13
CA TYR A 99 -20.28 -21.81 -38.25
C TYR A 99 -19.41 -22.18 -37.05
N LEU A 100 -19.92 -23.05 -36.17
CA LEU A 100 -19.09 -23.75 -35.19
C LEU A 100 -18.53 -25.01 -35.84
N VAL A 101 -17.19 -25.12 -35.92
CA VAL A 101 -16.55 -26.37 -36.33
C VAL A 101 -16.43 -27.24 -35.09
N VAL A 102 -17.33 -28.22 -34.98
CA VAL A 102 -17.22 -29.30 -34.00
C VAL A 102 -16.33 -30.37 -34.60
N ASP A 103 -15.20 -30.66 -33.94
CA ASP A 103 -14.34 -31.78 -34.31
C ASP A 103 -15.03 -33.11 -33.96
N ASP A 104 -15.12 -34.02 -34.93
CA ASP A 104 -15.92 -35.25 -34.92
C ASP A 104 -15.39 -36.31 -33.91
N GLY A 105 -14.29 -35.99 -33.20
CA GLY A 105 -13.72 -36.79 -32.13
C GLY A 105 -14.13 -36.37 -30.71
N MET A 106 -14.84 -35.24 -30.56
CA MET A 106 -15.30 -34.75 -29.25
C MET A 106 -16.77 -35.14 -29.07
N THR A 107 -17.05 -36.12 -28.22
CA THR A 107 -18.41 -36.39 -27.75
C THR A 107 -18.88 -35.15 -26.98
N ILE A 108 -19.59 -34.25 -27.67
CA ILE A 108 -20.33 -33.19 -27.01
C ILE A 108 -21.41 -33.93 -26.23
N ASP A 109 -21.27 -33.96 -24.91
CA ASP A 109 -22.33 -34.41 -24.02
C ASP A 109 -23.47 -33.39 -24.22
N GLU A 110 -24.46 -33.76 -25.02
CA GLU A 110 -25.65 -32.97 -25.30
C GLU A 110 -26.52 -33.03 -24.04
N THR A 111 -25.99 -32.46 -22.95
CA THR A 111 -26.73 -32.29 -21.71
C THR A 111 -27.77 -31.22 -22.01
N ASP A 112 -28.98 -31.67 -22.29
CA ASP A 112 -30.19 -30.90 -22.55
C ASP A 112 -30.51 -30.03 -21.32
N THR A 113 -29.71 -28.98 -21.14
CA THR A 113 -29.78 -28.07 -20.02
C THR A 113 -30.78 -27.01 -20.41
N THR A 114 -32.05 -27.25 -20.06
CA THR A 114 -33.14 -26.31 -20.31
C THR A 114 -32.74 -24.91 -19.85
N VAL A 115 -32.62 -23.98 -20.79
CA VAL A 115 -32.31 -22.57 -20.51
C VAL A 115 -33.37 -22.03 -19.55
N SER A 116 -32.96 -21.67 -18.35
CA SER A 116 -33.87 -21.18 -17.32
C SER A 116 -34.44 -19.82 -17.71
N THR A 117 -35.77 -19.70 -17.70
CA THR A 117 -36.50 -18.44 -17.90
C THR A 117 -36.52 -17.55 -16.64
N GLU A 118 -35.97 -18.06 -15.54
CA GLU A 118 -35.83 -17.35 -14.27
C GLU A 118 -34.66 -16.36 -14.37
N ILE A 119 -34.93 -15.07 -14.15
CA ILE A 119 -33.86 -14.06 -14.10
C ILE A 119 -33.13 -14.22 -12.76
N GLN A 120 -31.91 -14.74 -12.82
CA GLN A 120 -31.00 -14.77 -11.68
C GLN A 120 -30.53 -13.34 -11.39
N THR A 121 -31.03 -12.75 -10.30
CA THR A 121 -30.48 -11.47 -9.82
C THR A 121 -29.09 -11.71 -9.25
N THR A 122 -28.10 -10.93 -9.71
CA THR A 122 -26.74 -11.05 -9.20
C THR A 122 -26.74 -10.71 -7.71
N ARG A 123 -26.48 -11.70 -6.85
CA ARG A 123 -26.45 -11.59 -5.38
C ARG A 123 -25.28 -10.75 -4.85
N ILE A 124 -24.59 -10.01 -5.72
CA ILE A 124 -23.43 -9.20 -5.39
C ILE A 124 -23.86 -7.73 -5.48
N ASP A 125 -24.04 -7.11 -4.31
CA ASP A 125 -24.44 -5.69 -4.21
C ASP A 125 -23.19 -4.80 -4.39
N TRP A 126 -22.70 -4.74 -5.62
CA TRP A 126 -21.50 -3.99 -6.00
C TRP A 126 -21.61 -2.50 -5.63
N THR A 127 -22.83 -1.95 -5.58
CA THR A 127 -23.07 -0.54 -5.19
C THR A 127 -22.70 -0.30 -3.74
N ARG A 128 -23.11 -1.19 -2.83
CA ARG A 128 -22.69 -1.17 -1.43
C ARG A 128 -21.20 -1.42 -1.29
N ALA A 129 -20.63 -2.31 -2.08
CA ALA A 129 -19.19 -2.58 -2.03
C ALA A 129 -18.37 -1.33 -2.38
N LEU A 130 -18.71 -0.64 -3.46
CA LEU A 130 -18.05 0.61 -3.85
C LEU A 130 -18.20 1.70 -2.79
N LEU A 131 -19.41 1.88 -2.26
CA LEU A 131 -19.68 2.86 -1.21
C LEU A 131 -18.90 2.54 0.08
N SER A 132 -18.83 1.26 0.45
CA SER A 132 -18.08 0.80 1.62
C SER A 132 -16.58 1.08 1.47
N SER A 133 -16.03 0.95 0.27
CA SER A 133 -14.61 1.26 -0.01
C SER A 133 -14.32 2.75 0.17
N ILE A 134 -15.18 3.63 -0.35
CA ILE A 134 -15.02 5.10 -0.21
C ILE A 134 -15.10 5.52 1.26
N VAL A 135 -16.10 5.00 1.98
CA VAL A 135 -16.30 5.31 3.41
C VAL A 135 -15.14 4.78 4.24
N THR A 136 -14.66 3.57 3.95
CA THR A 136 -13.51 2.98 4.66
C THR A 136 -12.24 3.78 4.39
N ALA A 137 -11.96 4.14 3.14
CA ALA A 137 -10.79 4.94 2.79
C ALA A 137 -10.80 6.34 3.45
N GLY A 138 -11.97 6.95 3.63
CA GLY A 138 -12.11 8.27 4.25
C GLY A 138 -12.15 8.29 5.77
N LEU A 139 -12.53 7.18 6.41
CA LEU A 139 -12.72 7.10 7.87
C LEU A 139 -11.73 6.17 8.59
N THR A 140 -10.90 5.42 7.85
CA THR A 140 -9.95 4.50 8.47
C THR A 140 -8.76 5.26 9.06
N ASP A 141 -8.47 4.97 10.33
CA ASP A 141 -7.26 5.40 11.04
C ASP A 141 -6.20 4.27 11.06
N LEU A 142 -6.52 3.13 10.44
CA LEU A 142 -5.62 1.97 10.33
C LEU A 142 -4.70 2.12 9.11
N PRO A 143 -3.42 1.73 9.23
CA PRO A 143 -2.51 1.70 8.09
C PRO A 143 -2.97 0.67 7.05
N ALA A 144 -2.63 0.93 5.78
CA ALA A 144 -3.17 0.20 4.61
C ALA A 144 -3.03 -1.33 4.66
N ASP A 145 -2.01 -1.86 5.34
CA ASP A 145 -1.75 -3.29 5.51
C ASP A 145 -2.64 -3.97 6.55
N GLN A 146 -3.32 -3.19 7.39
CA GLN A 146 -4.28 -3.70 8.37
C GLN A 146 -5.73 -3.50 7.93
N LEU A 147 -5.96 -3.02 6.71
CA LEU A 147 -7.28 -2.91 6.13
C LEU A 147 -7.76 -4.29 5.69
N VAL A 148 -8.69 -4.85 6.46
CA VAL A 148 -9.42 -6.06 6.06
C VAL A 148 -10.53 -5.64 5.09
N SER A 149 -10.62 -6.30 3.94
CA SER A 149 -11.73 -6.08 3.02
C SER A 149 -13.05 -6.34 3.76
N PRO A 150 -14.07 -5.47 3.61
CA PRO A 150 -15.34 -5.66 4.28
C PRO A 150 -15.91 -7.05 3.92
N GLU A 151 -16.33 -7.80 4.93
CA GLU A 151 -16.90 -9.14 4.73
C GLU A 151 -18.24 -9.00 3.99
N PHE A 152 -18.25 -9.40 2.71
CA PHE A 152 -19.42 -9.32 1.86
C PHE A 152 -20.34 -10.51 2.15
N GLY A 153 -21.22 -10.37 3.13
CA GLY A 153 -22.29 -11.32 3.39
C GLY A 153 -23.28 -11.33 2.23
N GLY A 154 -23.27 -12.38 1.42
CA GLY A 154 -24.36 -12.66 0.47
C GLY A 154 -25.63 -12.90 1.28
N ALA A 155 -26.62 -12.02 1.16
CA ALA A 155 -27.93 -12.27 1.73
C ALA A 155 -28.48 -13.58 1.14
N GLU A 156 -28.84 -14.51 2.02
CA GLU A 156 -29.35 -15.85 1.67
C GLU A 156 -30.62 -15.78 0.81
#